data_AF-A0A925RNJ6-F1
#
_entry.id   AF-A0A925RNJ6-F1
#
_cell.length_a   1.000
_cell.length_b   1.000
_cell.length_c   1.000
_cell.angle_alpha   90.00
_cell.angle_beta   90.00
_cell.angle_gamma   90.00
#
_symmetry.space_group_name_H-M   'P 1'
#
loop_
_entity.id
_entity.type
_entity.pdbx_description
1 polymer ?
#
loop_
_entity_poly.entity_id
_entity_poly.type
_entity_poly.pdbx_seq_one_letter_code
_entity_poly.pdbx_strand_id
1 'polypeptide(L)'
;MADLIDLLAAVEDCPPDESGAFLVDGDHDGRVLGSVFVESGRVCWAAAPGRSDRLRDLLHRHAARALDELELDDVFAACRDAQRPLGELLVERGLVSDDGLRAALKQHTVESLIAQCDGLPRPVTWVRHRRRGYHARFTFSPVELLAAAGAQLYPVEAADVGHGVRFDLPGASMVGSFAIGDADLPVAVWAAGAGDARVRDLLGLGEWAAAALTICNGFSP
;
A
#
# COMPACT_ATOMS: atom_id res chain seq x y z
N MET A 1 -9.72 9.33 -1.90
CA MET A 1 -8.74 8.86 -2.90
C MET A 1 -7.80 9.96 -3.36
N ALA A 2 -8.27 11.19 -3.66
CA ALA A 2 -7.36 12.28 -4.04
C ALA A 2 -6.24 12.51 -3.00
N ASP A 3 -6.60 12.48 -1.72
CA ASP A 3 -5.69 12.52 -0.58
C ASP A 3 -4.70 11.35 -0.50
N LEU A 4 -5.15 10.12 -0.80
CA LEU A 4 -4.26 8.96 -0.89
C LEU A 4 -3.25 9.11 -2.04
N ILE A 5 -3.71 9.59 -3.19
CA ILE A 5 -2.89 9.83 -4.37
C ILE A 5 -1.82 10.88 -4.05
N ASP A 6 -2.22 12.00 -3.44
CA ASP A 6 -1.30 13.07 -3.07
C ASP A 6 -0.28 12.61 -2.02
N LEU A 7 -0.72 11.84 -1.03
CA LEU A 7 0.17 11.25 -0.03
C LEU A 7 1.19 10.30 -0.66
N LEU A 8 0.75 9.39 -1.53
CA LEU A 8 1.64 8.46 -2.22
C LEU A 8 2.57 9.16 -3.22
N ALA A 9 2.12 10.22 -3.88
CA ALA A 9 2.98 11.06 -4.72
C ALA A 9 4.04 11.81 -3.88
N ALA A 10 3.68 12.28 -2.68
CA ALA A 10 4.63 12.90 -1.76
C ALA A 10 5.71 11.92 -1.28
N VAL A 11 5.38 10.62 -1.14
CA VAL A 11 6.37 9.57 -0.87
C VAL A 11 7.40 9.45 -2.00
N GLU A 12 6.98 9.57 -3.26
CA GLU A 12 7.88 9.52 -4.42
C GLU A 12 8.80 10.74 -4.52
N ASP A 13 8.34 11.88 -4.00
CA ASP A 13 9.11 13.13 -3.98
C ASP A 13 10.12 13.17 -2.79
N CYS A 14 10.10 12.17 -1.90
CA CYS A 14 11.13 12.03 -0.86
C CYS A 14 12.50 11.73 -1.48
N PRO A 15 13.58 12.35 -0.96
CA PRO A 15 14.94 11.99 -1.38
C PRO A 15 15.23 10.49 -1.16
N PRO A 16 15.95 9.84 -2.09
CA PRO A 16 16.13 8.39 -2.10
C PRO A 16 16.98 7.85 -0.93
N ASP A 17 17.68 8.73 -0.22
CA ASP A 17 18.50 8.43 0.95
C ASP A 17 17.84 8.84 2.27
N GLU A 18 16.61 9.36 2.23
CA GLU A 18 15.88 9.77 3.42
C GLU A 18 14.97 8.66 3.97
N SER A 19 14.91 8.64 5.30
CA SER A 19 13.95 7.86 6.07
C SER A 19 13.18 8.78 7.01
N GLY A 20 11.88 8.55 7.10
CA GLY A 20 11.00 9.41 7.87
C GLY A 20 9.58 8.89 7.92
N ALA A 21 8.67 9.73 8.39
CA ALA A 21 7.26 9.45 8.32
C ALA A 21 6.49 10.69 7.88
N PHE A 22 5.47 10.49 7.06
CA PHE A 22 4.41 11.46 6.89
C PHE A 22 3.40 11.27 8.02
N LEU A 23 3.11 12.34 8.76
CA LEU A 23 2.01 12.40 9.72
C LEU A 23 0.80 13.00 9.01
N VAL A 24 -0.34 12.33 9.08
CA VAL A 24 -1.61 12.82 8.52
C VAL A 24 -2.37 13.50 9.66
N ASP A 25 -2.56 14.81 9.54
CA ASP A 25 -3.21 15.62 10.57
C ASP A 25 -4.73 15.65 10.38
N GLY A 26 -5.47 15.64 11.49
CA GLY A 26 -6.92 15.85 11.52
C GLY A 26 -7.27 17.34 11.51
N ASP A 27 -8.51 17.67 11.12
CA ASP A 27 -8.89 19.04 10.77
C ASP A 27 -8.65 20.09 11.86
N HIS A 28 -8.93 19.79 13.13
CA HIS A 28 -9.18 20.86 14.12
C HIS A 28 -8.46 20.77 15.48
N ASP A 29 -7.79 19.66 15.82
CA ASP A 29 -7.25 19.48 17.18
C ASP A 29 -5.76 19.11 17.24
N GLY A 30 -5.03 19.20 16.12
CA GLY A 30 -3.65 18.70 16.05
C GLY A 30 -3.55 17.18 16.29
N ARG A 31 -4.67 16.47 16.21
CA ARG A 31 -4.74 15.02 16.33
C ARG A 31 -4.19 14.38 15.06
N VAL A 32 -3.20 13.51 15.21
CA VAL A 32 -2.69 12.70 14.11
C VAL A 32 -3.68 11.57 13.80
N LEU A 33 -4.21 11.55 12.57
CA LEU A 33 -5.10 10.52 12.03
C LEU A 33 -4.34 9.27 11.59
N GLY A 34 -3.03 9.39 11.35
CA GLY A 34 -2.19 8.26 11.05
C GLY A 34 -0.79 8.66 10.63
N SER A 35 0.02 7.65 10.33
CA SER A 35 1.40 7.84 9.92
C SER A 35 1.79 6.87 8.82
N VAL A 36 2.59 7.34 7.87
CA VAL A 36 3.18 6.53 6.80
C VAL A 36 4.68 6.59 6.92
N PHE A 37 5.29 5.46 7.23
CA PHE A 37 6.74 5.32 7.34
C PHE A 37 7.34 5.05 5.96
N VAL A 38 8.35 5.84 5.64
CA VAL A 38 8.98 5.87 4.33
C VAL A 38 10.48 5.67 4.48
N GLU A 39 11.04 4.90 3.56
CA GLU A 39 12.47 4.71 3.39
C GLU A 39 12.80 4.60 1.91
N SER A 40 13.72 5.43 1.45
CA SER A 40 14.20 5.41 0.06
C SER A 40 13.07 5.49 -0.98
N GLY A 41 12.12 6.41 -0.75
CA GLY A 41 10.96 6.62 -1.63
C GLY A 41 9.95 5.47 -1.63
N ARG A 42 10.05 4.52 -0.69
CA ARG A 42 9.17 3.36 -0.55
C ARG A 42 8.46 3.40 0.79
N VAL A 43 7.24 2.89 0.83
CA VAL A 43 6.47 2.77 2.07
C VAL A 43 6.86 1.49 2.78
N CYS A 44 7.31 1.60 4.02
CA CYS A 44 7.61 0.46 4.88
C CYS A 44 6.36 -0.01 5.63
N TRP A 45 5.56 0.95 6.08
CA TRP A 45 4.44 0.70 6.97
C TRP A 45 3.49 1.90 6.98
N ALA A 46 2.19 1.66 7.16
CA ALA A 46 1.25 2.70 7.54
C ALA A 46 0.48 2.28 8.79
N ALA A 47 0.14 3.24 9.64
CA ALA A 47 -0.60 3.02 10.86
C ALA A 47 -1.74 4.05 10.99
N ALA A 48 -2.95 3.54 11.19
CA ALA A 48 -4.12 4.32 11.56
C ALA A 48 -4.64 3.90 12.95
N PRO A 49 -5.28 4.81 13.72
CA PRO A 49 -5.91 4.49 15.00
C PRO A 49 -6.87 3.31 14.91
N GLY A 50 -6.87 2.44 15.92
CA GLY A 50 -7.79 1.30 16.01
C GLY A 50 -7.45 0.10 15.10
N ARG A 51 -6.26 0.07 14.49
CA ARG A 51 -5.82 -1.01 13.60
C ARG A 51 -4.75 -1.95 14.18
N SER A 52 -4.40 -1.81 15.46
CA SER A 52 -3.37 -2.67 16.10
C SER A 52 -3.70 -4.15 16.00
N ASP A 53 -4.95 -4.51 16.27
CA ASP A 53 -5.40 -5.90 16.31
C ASP A 53 -5.51 -6.48 14.91
N ARG A 54 -5.70 -5.59 13.92
CA ARG A 54 -5.84 -5.99 12.53
C ARG A 54 -4.57 -6.63 11.97
N LEU A 55 -3.39 -6.16 12.39
CA LEU A 55 -2.14 -6.82 12.00
C LEU A 55 -2.10 -8.26 12.54
N ARG A 56 -2.55 -8.49 13.78
CA ARG A 56 -2.58 -9.84 14.36
C ARG A 56 -3.47 -10.76 13.53
N ASP A 57 -4.69 -10.33 13.21
CA ASP A 57 -5.61 -11.09 12.35
C ASP A 57 -4.97 -11.46 11.01
N LEU A 58 -4.23 -10.51 10.41
CA LEU A 58 -3.54 -10.72 9.15
C LEU A 58 -2.42 -11.75 9.28
N LEU A 59 -1.64 -11.68 10.35
CA LEU A 59 -0.59 -12.67 10.61
C LEU A 59 -1.17 -14.07 10.82
N HIS A 60 -2.29 -14.22 11.53
CA HIS A 60 -2.97 -15.51 11.65
C HIS A 60 -3.44 -16.05 10.30
N ARG A 61 -3.99 -15.20 9.43
CA ARG A 61 -4.47 -15.62 8.09
C ARG A 61 -3.35 -16.03 7.14
N HIS A 62 -2.17 -15.43 7.27
CA HIS A 62 -1.00 -15.69 6.42
C HIS A 62 0.04 -16.62 7.06
N ALA A 63 -0.27 -17.17 8.22
CA ALA A 63 0.62 -18.04 8.97
C ALA A 63 0.93 -19.33 8.19
N ALA A 64 2.16 -19.83 8.30
CA ALA A 64 2.55 -21.10 7.68
C ALA A 64 1.89 -22.32 8.37
N ARG A 65 1.45 -22.12 9.62
CA ARG A 65 0.72 -23.07 10.45
C ARG A 65 -0.26 -22.31 11.34
N ALA A 66 -1.17 -23.00 12.01
CA ALA A 66 -1.96 -22.38 13.07
C ALA A 66 -1.03 -21.71 14.10
N LEU A 67 -1.20 -20.40 14.25
CA LEU A 67 -0.51 -19.56 15.22
C LEU A 67 -1.39 -19.42 16.45
N ASP A 68 -0.87 -19.75 17.63
CA ASP A 68 -1.53 -19.47 18.89
C ASP A 68 -1.29 -18.02 19.32
N GLU A 69 -2.24 -17.40 20.02
CA GLU A 69 -2.15 -16.04 20.53
C GLU A 69 -1.00 -15.90 21.53
N LEU A 70 -0.77 -16.92 22.37
CA LEU A 70 0.35 -16.91 23.31
C LEU A 70 1.71 -16.87 22.60
N GLU A 71 1.87 -17.62 21.51
CA GLU A 71 3.11 -17.60 20.72
C GLU A 71 3.32 -16.21 20.08
N LEU A 72 2.25 -15.58 19.63
CA LEU A 72 2.32 -14.25 19.03
C LEU A 72 2.66 -13.19 20.08
N ASP A 73 2.03 -13.23 21.26
CA ASP A 73 2.33 -12.37 22.40
C ASP A 73 3.80 -12.50 22.84
N ASP A 74 4.32 -13.72 22.92
CA ASP A 74 5.72 -14.00 23.25
C ASP A 74 6.68 -13.38 22.22
N VAL A 75 6.33 -13.42 20.94
CA VAL A 75 7.12 -12.77 19.87
C VAL A 75 7.08 -11.25 20.02
N PHE A 76 5.90 -10.67 20.28
CA PHE A 76 5.77 -9.22 20.50
C PHE A 76 6.57 -8.75 21.73
N ALA A 77 6.52 -9.51 22.82
CA ALA A 77 7.31 -9.25 24.02
C ALA A 77 8.82 -9.32 23.71
N ALA A 78 9.27 -10.40 23.06
CA ALA A 78 10.68 -10.57 22.70
C ALA A 78 11.19 -9.46 21.76
N CYS A 79 10.40 -9.03 20.78
CA CYS A 79 10.75 -7.93 19.89
C CYS A 79 10.89 -6.60 20.65
N ARG A 80 10.01 -6.35 21.61
CA ARG A 80 10.05 -5.15 22.46
C ARG A 80 11.30 -5.14 23.33
N ASP A 81 11.61 -6.26 23.97
CA ASP A 81 12.75 -6.38 24.88
C ASP A 81 14.08 -6.32 24.15
N ALA A 82 14.18 -6.98 22.99
CA ALA A 82 15.40 -7.04 22.19
C ALA A 82 15.53 -5.91 21.15
N GLN A 83 14.52 -5.03 21.03
CA GLN A 83 14.43 -3.99 19.99
C GLN A 83 14.65 -4.56 18.58
N ARG A 84 14.08 -5.75 18.31
CA ARG A 84 14.19 -6.46 17.04
C ARG A 84 12.96 -6.22 16.16
N PRO A 85 13.11 -6.17 14.82
CA PRO A 85 11.97 -6.08 13.91
C PRO A 85 11.06 -7.31 14.02
N LEU A 86 9.76 -7.08 14.22
CA LEU A 86 8.75 -8.14 14.38
C LEU A 86 8.77 -9.15 13.23
N GLY A 87 8.83 -8.64 12.00
CA GLY A 87 8.80 -9.48 10.80
C GLY A 87 9.97 -10.46 10.72
N GLU A 88 11.19 -10.01 11.05
CA GLU A 88 12.37 -10.89 11.06
C GLU A 88 12.19 -12.03 12.06
N LEU A 89 11.73 -11.72 13.28
CA LEU A 89 11.57 -12.73 14.32
C LEU A 89 10.46 -13.75 13.98
N LEU A 90 9.37 -13.31 13.36
CA LEU A 90 8.29 -14.19 12.91
C LEU A 90 8.78 -15.20 11.85
N VAL A 91 9.58 -14.73 10.88
CA VAL A 91 10.13 -15.58 9.82
C VAL A 91 11.20 -16.52 10.36
N GLU A 92 12.12 -16.02 11.20
CA GLU A 92 13.17 -16.83 11.84
C GLU A 92 12.60 -17.99 12.66
N ARG A 93 11.46 -17.76 13.34
CA ARG A 93 10.77 -18.80 14.12
C ARG A 93 9.88 -19.72 13.27
N GLY A 94 9.82 -19.51 11.96
CA GLY A 94 8.99 -20.30 11.04
C GLY A 94 7.49 -20.14 11.28
N LEU A 95 7.06 -19.03 11.89
CA LEU A 95 5.66 -18.76 12.21
C LEU A 95 4.90 -18.24 10.98
N VAL A 96 5.60 -17.47 10.16
CA VAL A 96 5.09 -16.91 8.90
C VAL A 96 6.18 -17.05 7.85
N SER A 97 5.80 -17.36 6.60
CA SER A 97 6.75 -17.31 5.48
C SER A 97 7.07 -15.86 5.10
N ASP A 98 8.16 -15.64 4.34
CA ASP A 98 8.47 -14.30 3.82
C ASP A 98 7.32 -13.73 2.96
N ASP A 99 6.73 -14.57 2.10
CA ASP A 99 5.60 -14.17 1.25
C ASP A 99 4.33 -13.87 2.06
N GLY A 100 4.05 -14.70 3.07
CA GLY A 100 2.91 -14.51 3.98
C GLY A 100 3.04 -13.23 4.79
N LEU A 101 4.25 -12.95 5.30
CA LEU A 101 4.52 -11.71 6.02
C LEU A 101 4.40 -10.51 5.10
N ARG A 102 5.00 -10.56 3.89
CA ARG A 102 4.88 -9.47 2.91
C ARG A 102 3.42 -9.19 2.56
N ALA A 103 2.60 -10.24 2.35
CA ALA A 103 1.17 -10.10 2.08
C ALA A 103 0.41 -9.47 3.25
N ALA A 104 0.66 -9.93 4.48
CA ALA A 104 0.05 -9.37 5.70
C ALA A 104 0.41 -7.89 5.90
N LEU A 105 1.70 -7.53 5.77
CA LEU A 105 2.17 -6.16 5.90
C LEU A 105 1.59 -5.25 4.81
N LYS A 106 1.52 -5.75 3.55
CA LYS A 106 0.93 -5.01 2.43
C LYS A 106 -0.54 -4.73 2.70
N GLN A 107 -1.31 -5.76 3.05
CA GLN A 107 -2.74 -5.60 3.33
C GLN A 107 -2.98 -4.66 4.51
N HIS A 108 -2.23 -4.81 5.61
CA HIS A 108 -2.34 -3.89 6.75
C HIS A 108 -2.06 -2.44 6.36
N THR A 109 -1.00 -2.23 5.57
CA THR A 109 -0.57 -0.90 5.11
C THR A 109 -1.65 -0.27 4.25
N VAL A 110 -2.21 -1.00 3.29
CA VAL A 110 -3.32 -0.55 2.43
C VAL A 110 -4.56 -0.22 3.26
N GLU A 111 -4.95 -1.10 4.18
CA GLU A 111 -6.10 -0.88 5.05
C GLU A 111 -5.93 0.36 5.94
N SER A 112 -4.70 0.61 6.42
CA SER A 112 -4.37 1.80 7.20
C SER A 112 -4.38 3.07 6.37
N LEU A 113 -3.85 3.01 5.14
CA LEU A 113 -3.89 4.11 4.18
C LEU A 113 -5.34 4.50 3.84
N ILE A 114 -6.20 3.52 3.53
CA ILE A 114 -7.62 3.78 3.26
C ILE A 114 -8.31 4.37 4.51
N ALA A 115 -8.00 3.87 5.71
CA ALA A 115 -8.66 4.33 6.93
C ALA A 115 -8.30 5.78 7.32
N GLN A 116 -7.10 6.25 6.99
CA GLN A 116 -6.68 7.62 7.29
C GLN A 116 -6.95 8.61 6.13
N CYS A 117 -7.31 8.11 4.95
CA CYS A 117 -7.60 8.89 3.75
C CYS A 117 -9.09 8.80 3.40
N ASP A 118 -9.88 9.76 3.91
CA ASP A 118 -11.33 9.81 3.72
C ASP A 118 -11.76 10.58 2.45
N GLY A 119 -10.81 10.97 1.60
CA GLY A 119 -11.07 11.72 0.38
C GLY A 119 -11.11 13.24 0.56
N LEU A 120 -10.97 13.73 1.79
CA LEU A 120 -10.81 15.16 2.06
C LEU A 120 -9.32 15.53 2.03
N PRO A 121 -8.93 16.70 1.50
CA PRO A 121 -7.56 17.17 1.60
C PRO A 121 -7.13 17.28 3.06
N ARG A 122 -6.11 16.52 3.46
CA ARG A 122 -5.53 16.55 4.81
C ARG A 122 -4.13 17.17 4.77
N PRO A 123 -3.74 17.99 5.75
CA PRO A 123 -2.35 18.39 5.90
C PRO A 123 -1.50 17.17 6.20
N VAL A 124 -0.32 17.11 5.56
CA VAL A 124 0.69 16.07 5.81
C VAL A 124 2.00 16.72 6.22
N THR A 125 2.58 16.21 7.29
CA THR A 125 3.84 16.73 7.84
C THR A 125 4.93 15.67 7.74
N TRP A 126 6.05 15.98 7.08
CA TRP A 126 7.21 15.11 7.03
C TRP A 126 8.05 15.22 8.31
N VAL A 127 8.34 14.09 8.93
CA VAL A 127 9.22 13.98 10.10
C VAL A 127 10.35 13.01 9.80
N ARG A 128 11.57 13.53 9.65
CA ARG A 128 12.78 12.71 9.47
C ARG A 128 13.05 11.85 10.71
N HIS A 129 13.43 10.60 10.51
CA HIS A 129 13.91 9.73 11.57
C HIS A 129 15.29 9.14 11.22
N ARG A 130 16.16 8.99 12.21
CA ARG A 130 17.47 8.31 12.07
C ARG A 130 17.41 6.90 12.68
N ARG A 131 16.40 6.13 12.32
CA ARG A 131 16.25 4.74 12.80
C ARG A 131 16.93 3.77 11.85
N ARG A 132 17.20 2.57 12.36
CA ARG A 132 17.67 1.42 11.58
C ARG A 132 16.66 1.15 10.46
N GLY A 133 17.16 1.03 9.23
CA GLY A 133 16.35 0.79 8.05
C GLY A 133 15.54 -0.51 8.10
N TYR A 134 14.44 -0.54 7.38
CA TYR A 134 13.63 -1.71 7.09
C TYR A 134 14.24 -2.51 5.95
N HIS A 135 14.02 -3.83 5.97
CA HIS A 135 14.42 -4.68 4.85
C HIS A 135 13.60 -4.35 3.60
N ALA A 136 14.28 -4.08 2.48
CA ALA A 136 13.66 -3.70 1.21
C ALA A 136 12.56 -4.67 0.71
N ARG A 137 12.65 -5.97 1.05
CA ARG A 137 11.62 -6.96 0.71
C ARG A 137 10.26 -6.72 1.40
N PHE A 138 10.25 -5.95 2.49
CA PHE A 138 9.05 -5.57 3.23
C PHE A 138 8.71 -4.08 3.06
N THR A 139 9.21 -3.45 1.99
CA THR A 139 8.76 -2.14 1.55
C THR A 139 8.00 -2.24 0.23
N PHE A 140 7.13 -1.27 0.00
CA PHE A 140 6.17 -1.25 -1.11
C PHE A 140 6.37 0.01 -1.92
N SER A 141 6.30 -0.10 -3.25
CA SER A 141 6.29 1.12 -4.08
C SER A 141 4.94 1.84 -3.91
N PRO A 142 4.90 3.17 -4.06
CA PRO A 142 3.66 3.92 -4.04
C PRO A 142 2.63 3.40 -5.07
N VAL A 143 3.07 3.06 -6.29
CA VAL A 143 2.23 2.42 -7.32
C VAL A 143 1.64 1.08 -6.85
N GLU A 144 2.45 0.23 -6.20
CA GLU A 144 1.99 -1.06 -5.68
C GLU A 144 0.88 -0.89 -4.63
N LEU A 145 1.01 0.12 -3.77
CA LEU A 145 0.01 0.42 -2.73
C LEU A 145 -1.25 1.06 -3.30
N LEU A 146 -1.12 1.95 -4.28
CA LEU A 146 -2.26 2.55 -4.97
C LEU A 146 -3.12 1.48 -5.65
N ALA A 147 -2.49 0.60 -6.43
CA ALA A 147 -3.19 -0.48 -7.10
C ALA A 147 -3.88 -1.44 -6.11
N ALA A 148 -3.21 -1.75 -4.99
CA ALA A 148 -3.79 -2.60 -3.95
C ALA A 148 -4.95 -1.92 -3.20
N ALA A 149 -4.89 -0.60 -2.98
CA ALA A 149 -5.99 0.17 -2.41
C ALA A 149 -7.19 0.18 -3.35
N GLY A 150 -6.97 0.44 -4.65
CA GLY A 150 -8.04 0.36 -5.64
C GLY A 150 -8.65 -1.03 -5.72
N ALA A 151 -7.85 -2.10 -5.67
CA ALA A 151 -8.35 -3.48 -5.65
C ALA A 151 -9.26 -3.78 -4.44
N GLN A 152 -8.99 -3.14 -3.30
CA GLN A 152 -9.80 -3.30 -2.10
C GLN A 152 -11.12 -2.51 -2.17
N LEU A 153 -11.12 -1.34 -2.82
CA LEU A 153 -12.31 -0.52 -3.02
C LEU A 153 -13.21 -1.07 -4.13
N TYR A 154 -12.62 -1.70 -5.15
CA TYR A 154 -13.28 -2.24 -6.35
C TYR A 154 -12.95 -3.73 -6.52
N PRO A 155 -13.41 -4.60 -5.60
CA PRO A 155 -12.99 -6.01 -5.55
C PRO A 155 -13.55 -6.85 -6.71
N VAL A 156 -14.70 -6.47 -7.28
CA VAL A 156 -15.31 -7.19 -8.42
C VAL A 156 -14.44 -7.01 -9.66
N GLU A 157 -14.08 -5.77 -9.96
CA GLU A 157 -13.24 -5.38 -11.08
C GLU A 157 -11.81 -5.92 -10.94
N ALA A 158 -11.29 -5.96 -9.71
CA ALA A 158 -9.98 -6.53 -9.43
C ALA A 158 -9.93 -8.06 -9.62
N ALA A 159 -11.03 -8.77 -9.32
CA ALA A 159 -11.10 -10.22 -9.44
C ALA A 159 -10.90 -10.70 -10.89
N ASP A 160 -11.40 -9.93 -11.87
CA ASP A 160 -11.30 -10.25 -13.29
C ASP A 160 -9.85 -10.21 -13.80
N VAL A 161 -8.99 -9.38 -13.18
CA VAL A 161 -7.57 -9.29 -13.54
C VAL A 161 -6.80 -10.53 -13.05
N GLY A 162 -7.16 -11.06 -11.88
CA GLY A 162 -6.46 -12.18 -11.24
C GLY A 162 -6.59 -13.53 -11.95
N HIS A 163 -7.57 -13.69 -12.84
CA HIS A 163 -7.94 -14.99 -13.42
C HIS A 163 -7.35 -15.29 -14.81
N GLY A 164 -6.53 -14.42 -15.40
CA GLY A 164 -5.99 -14.77 -16.73
C GLY A 164 -5.17 -13.72 -17.46
N VAL A 165 -5.00 -12.52 -16.91
CA VAL A 165 -4.36 -11.46 -17.67
C VAL A 165 -2.85 -11.47 -17.44
N ARG A 166 -2.16 -12.42 -18.09
CA ARG A 166 -0.75 -12.24 -18.42
C ARG A 166 -0.69 -11.34 -19.65
N PHE A 167 -0.57 -10.04 -19.42
CA PHE A 167 -0.16 -9.12 -20.46
C PHE A 167 1.30 -9.44 -20.80
N ASP A 168 1.51 -10.37 -21.73
CA ASP A 168 2.77 -10.45 -22.44
C ASP A 168 2.77 -9.31 -23.46
N LEU A 169 3.12 -8.12 -22.98
CA LEU A 169 3.32 -6.93 -23.78
C LEU A 169 4.83 -6.70 -23.89
N PRO A 170 5.49 -7.23 -24.93
CA PRO A 170 6.93 -7.10 -25.10
C PRO A 170 7.31 -5.62 -25.11
N GLY A 171 8.22 -5.24 -24.21
CA GLY A 171 8.73 -3.87 -24.11
C GLY A 171 7.86 -2.90 -23.31
N ALA A 172 6.72 -3.32 -22.75
CA ALA A 172 5.98 -2.48 -21.81
C ALA A 172 6.77 -2.33 -20.50
N SER A 173 7.11 -1.09 -20.16
CA SER A 173 7.72 -0.75 -18.87
C SER A 173 6.69 -0.65 -17.74
N MET A 174 5.39 -0.62 -18.04
CA MET A 174 4.32 -0.58 -17.06
C MET A 174 3.04 -1.12 -17.71
N VAL A 175 2.27 -1.89 -16.96
CA VAL A 175 0.91 -2.29 -17.32
C VAL A 175 0.01 -2.07 -16.12
N GLY A 176 -1.21 -1.58 -16.36
CA GLY A 176 -2.21 -1.35 -15.32
C GLY A 176 -3.60 -1.79 -15.76
N SER A 177 -4.43 -2.17 -14.79
CA SER A 177 -5.88 -2.33 -14.98
C SER A 177 -6.60 -1.33 -14.10
N PHE A 178 -7.69 -0.78 -14.63
CA PHE A 178 -8.42 0.32 -14.01
C PHE A 178 -9.91 0.00 -13.92
N ALA A 179 -10.51 0.27 -12.77
CA ALA A 179 -11.96 0.40 -12.61
C ALA A 179 -12.39 1.85 -12.89
N ILE A 180 -13.68 2.07 -13.18
CA ILE A 180 -14.26 3.41 -13.19
C ILE A 180 -14.97 3.60 -11.86
N GLY A 181 -14.48 4.55 -11.05
CA GLY A 181 -15.05 4.84 -9.73
C GLY A 181 -16.29 5.73 -9.80
N ASP A 182 -16.91 5.99 -8.65
CA ASP A 182 -18.19 6.70 -8.50
C ASP A 182 -18.19 8.13 -9.08
N ALA A 183 -17.01 8.73 -9.26
CA ALA A 183 -16.84 10.06 -9.84
C ALA A 183 -16.49 10.03 -11.33
N ASP A 184 -16.71 8.90 -12.02
CA ASP A 184 -16.28 8.63 -13.39
C ASP A 184 -14.75 8.78 -13.59
N LEU A 185 -13.99 8.60 -12.52
CA LEU A 185 -12.53 8.68 -12.53
C LEU A 185 -11.91 7.27 -12.53
N PRO A 186 -10.85 7.05 -13.31
CA PRO A 186 -10.16 5.77 -13.34
C PRO A 186 -9.45 5.49 -12.02
N VAL A 187 -9.61 4.28 -11.51
CA VAL A 187 -8.99 3.79 -10.27
C VAL A 187 -8.14 2.58 -10.60
N ALA A 188 -6.82 2.67 -10.39
CA ALA A 188 -5.93 1.53 -10.61
C ALA A 188 -6.30 0.39 -9.65
N VAL A 189 -6.69 -0.77 -10.16
CA VAL A 189 -6.99 -1.99 -9.39
C VAL A 189 -5.90 -3.05 -9.51
N TRP A 190 -4.96 -2.85 -10.43
CA TRP A 190 -3.80 -3.70 -10.61
C TRP A 190 -2.71 -2.95 -11.36
N ALA A 191 -1.45 -3.23 -11.04
CA ALA A 191 -0.30 -2.73 -11.77
C ALA A 191 0.86 -3.75 -11.76
N ALA A 192 1.58 -3.84 -12.88
CA ALA A 192 2.81 -4.61 -13.01
C ALA A 192 3.86 -3.84 -13.84
N GLY A 193 5.11 -4.29 -13.73
CA GLY A 193 6.24 -3.68 -14.45
C GLY A 193 6.73 -2.35 -13.85
N ALA A 194 6.14 -1.86 -12.77
CA ALA A 194 6.29 -0.51 -12.23
C ALA A 194 7.67 -0.13 -11.63
N GLY A 195 8.78 -0.37 -12.33
CA GLY A 195 10.15 -0.10 -11.87
C GLY A 195 10.34 1.34 -11.36
N ASP A 196 10.42 2.29 -12.30
CA ASP A 196 10.55 3.74 -12.02
C ASP A 196 9.24 4.51 -12.21
N ALA A 197 8.16 3.75 -12.40
CA ALA A 197 6.80 4.24 -12.55
C ALA A 197 6.35 5.10 -11.38
N ARG A 198 5.82 6.29 -11.66
CA ARG A 198 5.19 7.14 -10.65
C ARG A 198 3.69 6.94 -10.57
N VAL A 199 3.11 7.25 -9.41
CA VAL A 199 1.67 7.31 -9.14
C VAL A 199 0.97 8.16 -10.20
N ARG A 200 1.52 9.34 -10.50
CA ARG A 200 0.95 10.25 -11.50
C ARG A 200 1.01 9.69 -12.93
N ASP A 201 2.04 8.93 -13.27
CA ASP A 201 2.15 8.29 -14.59
C ASP A 201 1.07 7.22 -14.77
N LEU A 202 0.84 6.41 -13.72
CA LEU A 202 -0.21 5.39 -13.73
C LEU A 202 -1.60 6.01 -13.84
N LEU A 203 -1.87 7.11 -13.14
CA LEU A 203 -3.15 7.81 -13.24
C LEU A 203 -3.35 8.44 -14.63
N GLY A 204 -2.31 9.07 -15.19
CA GLY A 204 -2.36 9.60 -16.56
C GLY A 204 -2.64 8.51 -17.59
N LEU A 205 -2.10 7.29 -17.41
CA LEU A 205 -2.44 6.13 -18.24
C LEU A 205 -3.92 5.74 -18.11
N GLY A 206 -4.46 5.74 -16.88
CA GLY A 206 -5.87 5.46 -16.63
C GLY A 206 -6.81 6.49 -17.27
N GLU A 207 -6.48 7.79 -17.16
CA GLU A 207 -7.24 8.88 -17.75
C GLU A 207 -7.26 8.78 -19.27
N TRP A 208 -6.09 8.53 -19.87
CA TRP A 208 -5.98 8.31 -21.31
C TRP A 208 -6.83 7.13 -21.77
N ALA A 209 -6.79 6.00 -21.04
CA ALA A 209 -7.56 4.80 -21.38
C ALA A 209 -9.08 5.05 -21.28
N ALA A 210 -9.54 5.74 -20.24
CA ALA A 210 -10.95 6.11 -20.07
C ALA A 210 -11.44 7.04 -21.20
N ALA A 211 -10.63 8.04 -21.57
CA ALA A 211 -10.93 8.93 -22.69
C ALA A 211 -11.02 8.17 -24.03
N ALA A 212 -10.08 7.24 -24.27
CA ALA A 212 -10.08 6.42 -25.49
C ALA A 212 -11.34 5.54 -25.59
N LEU A 213 -11.75 4.89 -24.49
CA LEU A 213 -12.98 4.10 -24.44
C LEU A 213 -14.23 4.94 -24.71
N THR A 214 -14.27 6.16 -24.16
CA THR A 214 -15.39 7.10 -24.37
C THR A 214 -15.54 7.45 -25.84
N ILE A 215 -14.43 7.71 -26.53
CA ILE A 215 -14.41 7.96 -27.98
C ILE A 215 -14.92 6.73 -28.74
N CYS A 216 -14.42 5.53 -28.44
CA CYS A 216 -14.82 4.29 -29.11
C CYS A 216 -16.31 3.97 -28.93
N ASN A 217 -16.86 4.18 -27.73
CA ASN A 217 -18.28 3.96 -27.45
C ASN A 217 -19.18 4.95 -28.20
N GLY A 218 -18.71 6.17 -28.47
CA GLY A 218 -19.42 7.14 -29.30
C GLY A 218 -19.57 6.76 -30.77
N PHE A 219 -18.83 5.75 -31.24
CA PHE A 219 -18.89 5.22 -32.61
C PHE A 219 -19.65 3.89 -32.74
N SER A 220 -20.26 3.37 -31.67
CA SER A 220 -21.18 2.23 -31.78
C SER A 220 -22.54 2.72 -32.31
N PRO A 221 -22.97 2.30 -33.52
CA PRO A 221 -24.21 2.75 -34.16
C PRO A 221 -25.48 2.22 -33.49
#